data_AF-A0A852DUH9-F1
#
_entry.id   AF-A0A852DUH9-F1
#
_cell.length_a   1.000
_cell.length_b   1.000
_cell.length_c   1.000
_cell.angle_alpha   90.00
_cell.angle_beta   90.00
_cell.angle_gamma   90.00
#
_symmetry.space_group_name_H-M   'P 1'
#
loop_
_entity.id
_entity.type
_entity.pdbx_description
1 polymer ?
#
loop_
_entity_poly.entity_id
_entity_poly.type
_entity_poly.pdbx_seq_one_letter_code
_entity_poly.pdbx_strand_id
1 'polypeptide(L)'
;IIFSVSDEFGALESVKAASELYSPLSGEVTEINVALADNPGLVNKSCYKDGWLIKMTVANPAELDELMTEDAYEKYIKSIED
;
A
#
# COMPACT_ATOMS: atom_id res chain seq x y z
N ILE A 1 16.15 0.25 -0.21
CA ILE A 1 15.53 1.48 -0.79
C ILE A 1 14.81 2.18 0.35
N ILE A 2 15.07 3.46 0.60
CA ILE A 2 14.53 4.18 1.77
C ILE A 2 13.44 5.16 1.31
N PHE A 3 12.32 5.19 2.02
CA PHE A 3 11.19 6.10 1.79
C PHE A 3 10.82 6.82 3.09
N SER A 4 10.26 8.02 2.96
CA SER A 4 9.57 8.77 4.01
C SER A 4 8.06 8.59 3.88
N VAL A 5 7.30 8.95 4.92
CA VAL A 5 5.83 9.03 4.81
C VAL A 5 5.44 9.91 3.62
N SER A 6 4.48 9.44 2.83
CA SER A 6 3.98 10.10 1.61
C SER A 6 4.95 10.18 0.43
N ASP A 7 6.15 9.60 0.50
CA ASP A 7 7.00 9.48 -0.70
C ASP A 7 6.37 8.47 -1.67
N GLU A 8 6.40 8.80 -2.98
CA GLU A 8 5.98 7.88 -4.03
C GLU A 8 6.98 6.71 -4.14
N PHE A 9 6.48 5.47 -4.09
CA PHE A 9 7.32 4.27 -4.20
C PHE A 9 7.05 3.42 -5.44
N GLY A 10 6.00 3.73 -6.20
CA GLY A 10 5.65 3.02 -7.43
C GLY A 10 4.26 3.37 -7.95
N ALA A 11 3.77 2.60 -8.92
CA ALA A 11 2.44 2.76 -9.48
C ALA A 11 1.81 1.40 -9.81
N LEU A 12 0.48 1.34 -9.77
CA LEU A 12 -0.31 0.24 -10.31
C LEU A 12 -1.00 0.66 -11.59
N GLU A 13 -0.76 -0.10 -12.65
CA GLU A 13 -1.32 0.15 -13.97
C GLU A 13 -2.50 -0.78 -14.25
N SER A 14 -3.56 -0.21 -14.81
CA SER A 14 -4.72 -0.94 -15.30
C SER A 14 -5.10 -0.48 -16.70
N VAL A 15 -6.06 -1.15 -17.32
CA VAL A 15 -6.61 -0.73 -18.63
C VAL A 15 -7.30 0.64 -18.56
N LYS A 16 -7.73 1.07 -17.36
CA LYS A 16 -8.49 2.32 -17.18
C LYS A 16 -7.64 3.49 -16.72
N ALA A 17 -6.67 3.24 -15.85
CA ALA A 17 -5.91 4.27 -15.15
C ALA A 17 -4.63 3.69 -14.56
N ALA A 18 -3.67 4.59 -14.34
CA ALA A 18 -2.57 4.44 -13.42
C ALA A 18 -2.99 4.93 -12.03
N SER A 19 -2.45 4.33 -10.97
CA SER A 19 -2.53 4.86 -9.61
C SER A 19 -1.14 4.91 -9.02
N GLU A 20 -0.67 6.10 -8.64
CA GLU A 20 0.54 6.26 -7.85
C GLU A 20 0.36 5.62 -6.47
N LEU A 21 1.46 5.12 -5.92
CA LEU A 21 1.52 4.47 -4.61
C LEU A 21 2.44 5.26 -3.70
N TYR A 22 1.93 5.61 -2.51
CA TYR A 22 2.65 6.41 -1.52
C TYR A 22 2.98 5.59 -0.29
N SER A 23 4.19 5.77 0.25
CA SER A 23 4.65 5.01 1.41
C SER A 23 3.86 5.43 2.64
N PRO A 24 3.25 4.50 3.40
CA PRO A 24 2.51 4.85 4.60
C PRO A 24 3.42 5.19 5.78
N LEU A 25 4.71 4.81 5.71
CA LEU A 25 5.67 4.90 6.80
C LEU A 25 7.04 5.32 6.27
N SER A 26 7.85 5.90 7.15
CA SER A 26 9.27 6.10 6.93
C SER A 26 10.03 4.78 7.21
N GLY A 27 10.91 4.36 6.32
CA GLY A 27 11.66 3.11 6.50
C GLY A 27 12.40 2.62 5.28
N GLU A 28 12.93 1.40 5.37
CA GLU A 28 13.68 0.75 4.30
C GLU A 28 12.93 -0.48 3.76
N VAL A 29 12.73 -0.55 2.44
CA VAL A 29 12.19 -1.73 1.75
C VAL A 29 13.12 -2.92 1.94
N THR A 30 12.58 -4.01 2.47
CA THR A 30 13.28 -5.29 2.69
C THR A 30 12.90 -6.34 1.66
N GLU A 31 11.71 -6.27 1.07
CA GLU A 31 11.23 -7.25 0.10
C GLU A 31 10.23 -6.61 -0.87
N ILE A 32 10.21 -7.11 -2.11
CA ILE A 32 9.19 -6.78 -3.12
C ILE A 32 8.51 -8.07 -3.56
N ASN A 33 7.22 -8.01 -3.92
CA ASN A 33 6.50 -9.20 -4.35
C ASN A 33 6.81 -9.54 -5.81
N VAL A 34 7.85 -10.34 -6.03
CA VAL A 34 8.28 -10.76 -7.37
C VAL A 34 7.22 -11.55 -8.14
N ALA A 35 6.24 -12.16 -7.46
CA ALA A 35 5.15 -12.90 -8.12
C ALA A 35 4.22 -11.98 -8.92
N LEU A 36 4.17 -10.68 -8.60
CA LEU A 36 3.35 -9.71 -9.33
C LEU A 36 3.87 -9.40 -10.73
N ALA A 37 5.15 -9.67 -11.02
CA ALA A 37 5.70 -9.52 -12.36
C ALA A 37 5.01 -10.44 -13.38
N ASP A 38 4.73 -11.68 -12.97
CA ASP A 38 4.08 -12.68 -13.82
C ASP A 38 2.56 -12.72 -13.61
N ASN A 39 2.08 -12.35 -12.42
CA ASN A 39 0.66 -12.42 -12.07
C ASN A 39 0.16 -11.17 -11.34
N PRO A 40 0.09 -10.01 -12.02
CA PRO A 40 -0.35 -8.75 -11.42
C PRO A 40 -1.81 -8.81 -10.92
N GLY A 41 -2.63 -9.70 -11.49
CA GLY A 41 -4.02 -9.91 -11.06
C GLY A 41 -4.17 -10.46 -9.64
N LEU A 42 -3.09 -10.87 -8.97
CA LEU A 42 -3.11 -11.20 -7.53
C LEU A 42 -3.54 -10.01 -6.68
N VAL A 43 -3.20 -8.77 -7.08
CA VAL A 43 -3.64 -7.56 -6.39
C VAL A 43 -5.17 -7.50 -6.33
N ASN A 44 -5.86 -7.86 -7.41
CA ASN A 44 -7.33 -7.86 -7.44
C ASN A 44 -7.96 -9.02 -6.66
N LYS A 45 -7.31 -10.19 -6.64
CA LYS A 45 -7.88 -11.43 -6.08
C LYS A 45 -7.55 -11.62 -4.59
N SER A 46 -6.44 -11.06 -4.12
CA SER A 46 -5.82 -11.38 -2.83
C SER A 46 -5.06 -10.18 -2.25
N CYS A 47 -5.64 -8.97 -2.30
CA CYS A 47 -4.96 -7.69 -1.98
C CYS A 47 -4.27 -7.64 -0.60
N TYR A 48 -4.81 -8.34 0.41
CA TYR A 48 -4.24 -8.39 1.75
C TYR A 48 -3.37 -9.63 2.03
N LYS A 49 -3.29 -10.57 1.07
CA LYS A 49 -2.55 -11.82 1.24
C LYS A 49 -1.50 -11.95 0.14
N ASP A 50 -1.80 -12.65 -0.95
CA ASP A 50 -0.81 -12.96 -1.99
C ASP A 50 -0.48 -11.75 -2.89
N GLY A 51 -1.32 -10.71 -2.87
CA GLY A 51 -1.20 -9.48 -3.63
C GLY A 51 -0.47 -8.34 -2.93
N TRP A 52 0.27 -8.61 -1.85
CA TRP A 52 1.09 -7.61 -1.16
C TRP A 52 2.12 -6.98 -2.11
N LEU A 53 2.49 -5.71 -1.88
CA LEU A 53 3.34 -4.96 -2.81
C LEU A 53 4.82 -4.95 -2.36
N ILE A 54 5.05 -4.42 -1.16
CA ILE A 54 6.38 -4.31 -0.54
C ILE A 54 6.31 -4.73 0.91
N LYS A 55 7.46 -5.12 1.47
CA LYS A 55 7.71 -5.16 2.91
C LYS A 55 8.81 -4.17 3.22
N MET A 56 8.69 -3.50 4.35
CA MET A 56 9.67 -2.52 4.80
C MET A 56 9.87 -2.59 6.31
N THR A 57 11.01 -2.07 6.77
CA THR A 57 11.21 -1.72 8.17
C THR A 57 10.40 -0.48 8.52
N VAL A 58 10.14 -0.27 9.82
CA VAL A 58 9.50 0.93 10.35
C VAL A 58 10.54 1.73 11.11
N ALA A 59 10.93 2.89 10.57
CA ALA A 59 11.92 3.75 11.20
C ALA A 59 11.35 4.53 12.39
N ASN A 60 10.06 4.91 12.31
CA ASN A 60 9.35 5.63 13.37
C ASN A 60 7.99 4.98 13.69
N PRO A 61 7.90 4.13 14.74
CA PRO A 61 6.66 3.46 15.08
C PRO A 61 5.47 4.38 15.42
N ALA A 62 5.73 5.62 15.83
CA ALA A 62 4.66 6.58 16.15
C ALA A 62 3.85 7.01 14.90
N GLU A 63 4.39 6.84 13.69
CA GLU A 63 3.67 7.12 12.45
C GLU A 63 2.46 6.18 12.26
N LEU A 64 2.45 5.01 12.93
CA LEU A 64 1.29 4.11 12.92
C LEU A 64 0.06 4.73 13.60
N ASP A 65 0.26 5.63 14.57
CA ASP A 65 -0.83 6.30 15.30
C ASP A 65 -1.55 7.32 14.41
N GLU A 66 -0.95 7.74 13.29
CA GLU A 66 -1.52 8.65 12.31
C GLU A 66 -2.41 7.93 11.27
N LEU A 67 -2.31 6.60 11.19
CA LEU A 67 -3.10 5.80 10.26
C LEU A 67 -4.53 5.58 10.78
N MET A 68 -5.46 5.38 9.84
CA MET A 68 -6.82 4.97 10.19
C MET A 68 -6.83 3.55 10.74
N THR A 69 -7.61 3.34 11.81
CA THR A 69 -8.01 1.98 12.22
C THR A 69 -8.95 1.37 11.19
N GLU A 70 -9.14 0.05 11.24
CA GLU A 70 -10.11 -0.67 10.39
C GLU A 70 -11.52 -0.05 10.48
N ASP A 71 -12.05 0.13 11.70
CA ASP A 71 -13.35 0.78 11.95
C ASP A 71 -13.43 2.21 11.41
N ALA A 72 -12.33 2.97 11.49
CA ALA A 72 -12.27 4.34 10.98
C ALA A 72 -12.29 4.34 9.45
N TYR A 73 -11.56 3.44 8.83
CA TYR A 73 -11.51 3.29 7.38
C TYR A 73 -12.87 2.80 6.81
N GLU A 74 -13.54 1.87 7.49
CA GLU A 74 -14.89 1.41 7.11
C GLU A 74 -15.90 2.58 7.09
N LYS A 75 -15.85 3.47 8.08
CA LYS A 75 -16.69 4.67 8.12
C LYS A 75 -16.33 5.65 7.00
N TYR A 76 -15.03 5.81 6.73
CA TYR A 76 -14.56 6.69 5.67
C TYR A 76 -15.06 6.24 4.30
N ILE A 77 -14.89 4.97 3.94
CA ILE A 77 -15.36 4.45 2.64
C ILE A 77 -16.88 4.60 2.49
N LYS A 78 -17.65 4.32 3.56
CA LYS A 78 -19.10 4.48 3.54
C LYS A 78 -19.53 5.93 3.26
N SER A 79 -18.78 6.90 3.79
CA SER A 79 -19.06 8.32 3.55
C SER A 79 -18.78 8.80 2.12
N ILE A 80 -18.08 8.00 1.30
CA ILE A 80 -17.79 8.31 -0.11
C ILE A 80 -18.85 7.70 -1.03
N GLU A 81 -19.48 6.60 -0.61
CA GLU A 81 -20.51 5.90 -1.38
C GLU A 81 -21.90 6.57 -1.29
N ASP A 82 -22.13 7.35 -0.22
CA ASP A 82 -23.33 8.17 0.01
C ASP A 82 -23.25 9.52 -0.74
#